data_AF-A0A5C6CZR2-F1
#
_entry.id   AF-A0A5C6CZR2-F1
#
_cell.length_a   1.000
_cell.length_b   1.000
_cell.length_c   1.000
_cell.angle_alpha   90.00
_cell.angle_beta   90.00
_cell.angle_gamma   90.00
#
_symmetry.space_group_name_H-M   'P 1'
#
loop_
_entity.id
_entity.type
_entity.pdbx_description
1 polymer ?
#
loop_
_entity_poly.entity_id
_entity_poly.type
_entity_poly.pdbx_seq_one_letter_code
_entity_poly.pdbx_strand_id
1 'polypeptide(L)'
;MEPIPEVLPSFVGKTVTFYSRSWQSANVLGSITSPCFEMQAGRLFVVGEAATSSVSWARGAHSAVAWDEVSSYLVLDTHEYQRQKDLHEKNRGSNKGSTAGGLFSFLRRQ
;
A
#
# COMPACT_ATOMS: atom_id res chain seq x y z
N MET A 1 5.17 -13.53 31.74
CA MET A 1 5.04 -12.74 30.51
C MET A 1 6.42 -12.20 30.25
N GLU A 2 7.18 -12.83 29.36
CA GLU A 2 8.54 -12.39 29.05
C GLU A 2 8.49 -10.96 28.48
N PRO A 3 9.35 -10.03 28.94
CA PRO A 3 9.41 -8.70 28.37
C PRO A 3 9.81 -8.81 26.90
N ILE A 4 8.94 -8.36 26.01
CA ILE A 4 9.25 -8.30 24.59
C ILE A 4 10.34 -7.24 24.45
N PRO A 5 11.53 -7.56 23.92
CA PRO A 5 12.56 -6.56 23.70
C PRO A 5 12.01 -5.47 22.76
N GLU A 6 12.13 -4.19 23.14
CA GLU A 6 11.78 -3.00 22.33
C GLU A 6 12.76 -2.81 21.16
N VAL A 7 13.01 -3.87 20.41
CA VAL A 7 13.84 -3.81 19.21
C VAL A 7 12.93 -3.54 18.04
N LEU A 8 13.08 -2.35 17.45
CA LEU A 8 12.39 -2.00 16.21
C LEU A 8 12.77 -2.99 15.11
N PRO A 9 11.81 -3.41 14.27
CA PRO A 9 12.08 -4.32 13.16
C PRO A 9 13.05 -3.68 12.15
N SER A 10 13.89 -4.49 11.51
CA SER A 10 14.69 -4.04 10.37
C SER A 10 13.99 -4.36 9.06
N PHE A 11 13.89 -3.39 8.15
CA PHE A 11 13.24 -3.54 6.84
C PHE A 11 14.20 -3.35 5.66
N VAL A 12 15.52 -3.45 5.91
CA VAL A 12 16.54 -3.25 4.88
C VAL A 12 16.30 -4.18 3.68
N GLY A 13 16.26 -3.59 2.47
CA GLY A 13 16.06 -4.31 1.21
C GLY A 13 14.64 -4.84 0.98
N LYS A 14 13.69 -4.55 1.88
CA LYS A 14 12.28 -4.95 1.75
C LYS A 14 11.43 -3.80 1.24
N THR A 15 10.26 -4.12 0.70
CA THR A 15 9.19 -3.15 0.51
C THR A 15 8.11 -3.44 1.54
N VAL A 16 7.67 -2.41 2.27
CA VAL A 16 6.72 -2.55 3.37
C VAL A 16 5.50 -1.71 3.10
N THR A 17 4.33 -2.33 3.18
CA THR A 17 3.04 -1.64 3.12
C THR A 17 2.51 -1.45 4.54
N PHE A 18 2.24 -0.21 4.92
CA PHE A 18 1.75 0.17 6.24
C PHE A 18 0.25 0.38 6.23
N TYR A 19 -0.40 -0.09 7.30
CA TYR A 19 -1.83 0.05 7.46
C TYR A 19 -2.16 0.92 8.68
N SER A 20 -3.12 1.82 8.51
CA SER A 20 -3.62 2.68 9.58
C SER A 20 -4.52 1.89 10.52
N ARG A 21 -4.64 2.36 11.76
CA ARG A 21 -5.67 1.91 12.70
C ARG A 21 -7.06 2.49 12.39
N SER A 22 -7.13 3.58 11.63
CA SER A 22 -8.39 4.28 11.38
C SER A 22 -9.34 3.48 10.47
N TRP A 23 -10.64 3.50 10.76
CA TRP A 23 -11.69 2.84 9.98
C TRP A 23 -12.23 3.68 8.81
N GLN A 24 -11.67 4.86 8.55
CA GLN A 24 -12.15 5.72 7.46
C GLN A 24 -11.37 5.40 6.18
N SER A 25 -12.13 5.24 5.09
CA SER A 25 -11.79 4.68 3.78
C SER A 25 -10.30 4.69 3.38
N ALA A 26 -9.82 3.48 3.07
CA ALA A 26 -8.45 3.08 2.72
C ALA A 26 -7.51 3.02 3.93
N ASN A 27 -7.54 1.87 4.62
CA ASN A 27 -6.65 1.52 5.73
C ASN A 27 -5.15 1.47 5.35
N VAL A 28 -4.73 1.92 4.16
CA VAL A 28 -3.34 1.87 3.67
C VAL A 28 -2.72 3.26 3.83
N LEU A 29 -1.68 3.36 4.66
CA LEU A 29 -0.89 4.59 4.83
C LEU A 29 0.08 4.80 3.66
N GLY A 30 0.58 3.70 3.09
CA GLY A 30 1.46 3.73 1.93
C GLY A 30 2.37 2.51 1.89
N SER A 31 3.09 2.35 0.77
CA SER A 31 4.16 1.36 0.62
C SER A 31 5.49 2.08 0.49
N ILE A 32 6.53 1.64 1.21
CA ILE A 32 7.85 2.25 1.22
C ILE A 32 8.92 1.19 0.91
N THR A 33 9.86 1.51 0.04
CA THR A 33 11.00 0.66 -0.32
C THR A 33 12.21 0.97 0.56
N SER A 34 12.86 -0.10 1.02
CA SER A 34 13.97 -0.10 1.98
C SER A 34 13.78 0.85 3.17
N PRO A 35 12.65 0.76 3.90
CA PRO A 35 12.36 1.73 4.93
C PRO A 35 13.33 1.64 6.11
N CYS A 36 13.58 2.79 6.75
CA CYS A 36 14.29 2.89 8.01
C CYS A 36 13.52 3.76 9.00
N PHE A 37 13.89 3.66 10.28
CA PHE A 37 13.30 4.45 11.35
C PHE A 37 14.09 5.76 11.53
N GLU A 38 13.39 6.87 11.65
CA GLU A 38 13.97 8.21 11.85
C GLU A 38 13.15 9.02 12.85
N MET A 39 13.82 9.74 13.74
CA MET A 39 13.18 10.71 14.63
C MET A 39 13.08 12.08 13.95
N GLN A 40 11.86 12.58 13.75
CA GLN A 40 11.59 13.91 13.19
C GLN A 40 10.72 14.72 14.16
N ALA A 41 11.21 15.88 14.59
CA ALA A 41 10.52 16.77 15.53
C ALA A 41 9.97 16.07 16.80
N GLY A 42 10.71 15.08 17.32
CA GLY A 42 10.31 14.33 18.53
C GLY A 42 9.31 13.19 18.29
N ARG A 43 8.97 12.89 17.03
CA ARG A 43 8.08 11.78 16.65
C ARG A 43 8.85 10.76 15.80
N LEU A 44 8.54 9.48 15.98
CA LEU A 44 9.17 8.38 15.24
C LEU A 44 8.44 8.16 13.91
N PHE A 45 9.19 8.19 12.82
CA PHE A 45 8.71 7.92 11.48
C PHE A 45 9.41 6.71 10.87
N VAL A 46 8.70 6.03 10.00
CA VAL A 46 9.27 5.10 9.03
C VAL A 46 9.40 5.84 7.70
N VAL A 47 10.62 6.00 7.22
CA VAL A 47 10.96 6.81 6.05
C VAL A 47 11.58 5.97 4.96
N GLY A 48 11.48 6.44 3.72
CA GLY A 48 12.12 5.84 2.55
C GLY A 48 11.48 6.32 1.27
N GLU A 49 11.67 5.59 0.17
CA GLU A 49 11.06 5.94 -1.11
C GLU A 49 9.68 5.32 -1.26
N ALA A 50 8.71 6.09 -1.76
CA ALA A 50 7.37 5.55 -2.03
C ALA A 50 7.42 4.44 -3.10
N ALA A 51 6.98 3.25 -2.71
CA ALA A 51 6.82 2.12 -3.61
C ALA A 51 5.58 2.31 -4.48
N THR A 52 5.71 2.00 -5.77
CA THR A 52 4.65 2.24 -6.76
C THR A 52 3.45 1.32 -6.52
N SER A 53 2.35 1.79 -5.92
CA SER A 53 1.11 1.00 -5.97
C SER A 53 -0.23 1.74 -5.94
N SER A 54 -0.30 3.05 -5.72
CA SER A 54 -1.60 3.74 -5.71
C SER A 54 -1.61 5.15 -6.29
N VAL A 55 -0.47 5.86 -6.28
CA VAL A 55 -0.35 7.23 -6.78
C VAL A 55 0.91 7.33 -7.61
N SER A 56 0.76 7.23 -8.94
CA SER A 56 1.86 7.23 -9.91
C SER A 56 2.74 8.49 -9.82
N TRP A 57 2.18 9.61 -9.35
CA TRP A 57 2.88 10.88 -9.19
C TRP A 57 3.91 10.87 -8.04
N ALA A 58 3.75 9.98 -7.05
CA ALA A 58 4.61 9.94 -5.86
C ALA A 58 5.79 8.97 -6.00
N ARG A 59 5.96 8.31 -7.15
CA ARG A 59 7.04 7.33 -7.37
C ARG A 59 8.41 7.98 -7.14
N GLY A 60 9.25 7.36 -6.31
CA GLY A 60 10.59 7.85 -6.01
C GLY A 60 10.60 9.13 -5.15
N ALA A 61 9.43 9.62 -4.72
CA ALA A 61 9.36 10.67 -3.73
C ALA A 61 9.73 10.10 -2.36
N HIS A 62 10.35 10.96 -1.55
CA HIS A 62 10.58 10.67 -0.14
C HIS A 62 9.23 10.60 0.58
N SER A 63 9.00 9.49 1.27
CA SER A 63 7.78 9.20 2.01
C SER A 63 8.10 8.97 3.48
N ALA A 64 7.18 9.38 4.35
CA ALA A 64 7.29 9.21 5.78
C ALA A 64 5.92 8.79 6.35
N VAL A 65 5.92 7.73 7.15
CA VAL A 65 4.74 7.25 7.88
C VAL A 65 5.01 7.34 9.37
N ALA A 66 4.13 7.97 10.12
CA ALA A 66 4.25 8.04 11.57
C ALA A 66 4.03 6.67 12.21
N TRP A 67 5.00 6.20 13.00
CA TRP A 67 4.98 4.82 13.52
C TRP A 67 3.83 4.56 14.49
N ASP A 68 3.43 5.58 15.26
CA ASP A 68 2.30 5.52 16.20
C ASP A 68 0.92 5.38 15.52
N GLU A 69 0.83 5.63 14.21
CA GLU A 69 -0.40 5.44 13.43
C GLU A 69 -0.50 4.04 12.78
N VAL A 70 0.62 3.29 12.77
CA VAL A 70 0.70 1.96 12.15
C VAL A 70 0.00 0.93 13.04
N SER A 71 -1.02 0.26 12.50
CA SER A 71 -1.71 -0.84 13.17
C SER A 71 -1.12 -2.21 12.81
N SER A 72 -0.73 -2.35 11.54
CA SER A 72 -0.10 -3.55 11.01
C SER A 72 0.71 -3.18 9.77
N TYR A 73 1.60 -4.07 9.35
CA TYR A 73 2.42 -3.90 8.17
C TYR A 73 2.60 -5.24 7.43
N LEU A 74 2.76 -5.16 6.11
CA LEU A 74 3.07 -6.30 5.25
C LEU A 74 4.47 -6.12 4.69
N VAL A 75 5.36 -7.08 4.96
CA VAL A 75 6.74 -7.09 4.46
C VAL A 75 6.82 -7.98 3.23
N LEU A 76 7.34 -7.43 2.15
CA LEU A 76 7.54 -8.13 0.88
C LEU A 76 9.00 -7.99 0.45
N ASP A 77 9.55 -9.05 -0.14
CA ASP A 77 10.77 -8.91 -0.91
C ASP A 77 10.52 -7.98 -2.09
N THR A 78 11.45 -7.08 -2.38
CA THR A 78 11.26 -6.04 -3.41
C THR A 78 10.90 -6.62 -4.78
N HIS A 79 11.46 -7.79 -5.12
CA HIS A 79 11.10 -8.52 -6.35
C HIS A 79 9.69 -9.13 -6.30
N GLU A 80 9.29 -9.68 -5.16
CA GLU A 80 7.96 -10.27 -4.98
C GLU A 80 6.87 -9.20 -4.94
N TYR A 81 7.15 -8.03 -4.34
CA TYR A 81 6.28 -6.86 -4.38
C TYR A 81 5.94 -6.47 -5.82
N GLN A 82 6.95 -6.37 -6.69
CA GLN A 82 6.75 -6.02 -8.09
C GLN A 82 5.91 -7.08 -8.83
N ARG A 83 6.15 -8.37 -8.56
CA ARG A 83 5.38 -9.47 -9.15
C ARG A 83 3.91 -9.45 -8.71
N GLN A 84 3.64 -9.30 -7.42
CA GLN A 84 2.28 -9.23 -6.87
C GLN A 84 1.53 -8.00 -7.39
N LYS A 85 2.24 -6.88 -7.56
CA LYS A 85 1.72 -5.67 -8.21
C LYS A 85 1.25 -5.96 -9.63
N ASP A 86 2.10 -6.57 -10.45
CA ASP A 86 1.79 -6.86 -11.86
C ASP A 86 0.57 -7.79 -11.98
N LEU A 87 0.41 -8.74 -11.07
CA LEU A 87 -0.77 -9.61 -11.00
C LEU A 87 -2.04 -8.84 -10.64
N HIS A 88 -1.98 -7.96 -9.64
CA HIS A 88 -3.13 -7.17 -9.20
C HIS A 88 -3.57 -6.15 -10.27
N GLU A 89 -2.63 -5.50 -10.96
CA GLU A 89 -2.93 -4.58 -12.07
C GLU A 89 -3.59 -5.32 -13.25
N LYS A 90 -3.07 -6.49 -13.64
CA LYS A 90 -3.69 -7.35 -14.67
C LYS A 90 -5.13 -7.74 -14.30
N ASN A 91 -5.35 -8.15 -13.05
CA ASN A 91 -6.68 -8.56 -12.57
C ASN A 91 -7.66 -7.37 -12.47
N ARG A 92 -7.19 -6.17 -12.16
CA ARG A 92 -8.02 -4.94 -12.17
C ARG A 92 -8.44 -4.53 -13.59
N GLY A 93 -7.61 -4.78 -14.60
CA GLY A 93 -7.94 -4.52 -16.00
C GLY A 93 -9.05 -5.44 -16.53
N SER A 94 -8.99 -6.73 -16.19
CA SER A 94 -9.98 -7.73 -16.63
C SER A 94 -11.37 -7.54 -16.02
N ASN A 95 -11.47 -6.94 -14.82
CA ASN A 95 -12.76 -6.79 -14.13
C ASN A 95 -13.58 -5.56 -14.58
N LYS A 96 -13.05 -4.71 -15.47
CA LYS A 96 -13.77 -3.53 -16.01
C LYS A 96 -14.64 -3.83 -17.25
N GLY A 97 -14.76 -5.09 -17.67
CA GLY A 97 -15.48 -5.50 -18.88
C GLY A 97 -16.87 -6.15 -18.68
N SER A 98 -17.37 -6.35 -17.45
CA SER A 98 -18.54 -7.22 -17.21
C SER A 98 -19.77 -6.53 -16.62
N THR A 99 -20.00 -5.23 -16.88
CA THR A 99 -21.26 -4.58 -16.45
C THR A 99 -21.71 -3.40 -17.32
N ALA A 100 -21.78 -3.59 -18.65
CA ALA A 100 -22.46 -2.63 -19.53
C ALA A 100 -22.88 -3.27 -20.88
N GLY A 101 -23.63 -4.38 -20.84
CA GLY A 101 -24.03 -5.08 -22.08
C GLY A 101 -25.34 -5.87 -22.00
N GLY A 102 -26.28 -5.49 -21.14
CA GLY A 102 -27.56 -6.19 -21.03
C GLY A 102 -28.69 -5.23 -20.70
N LEU A 103 -29.76 -5.32 -21.51
CA LEU A 103 -31.02 -4.59 -21.42
C LEU A 103 -30.98 -3.12 -21.82
N PHE A 104 -31.20 -2.83 -23.12
CA PHE A 104 -32.22 -1.88 -23.59
C PHE A 104 -32.37 -2.03 -25.10
N SER A 105 -33.05 -3.09 -25.53
CA SER A 105 -33.53 -3.20 -26.92
C SER A 105 -34.90 -3.86 -26.93
N PHE A 106 -35.92 -3.16 -26.42
CA PHE A 106 -37.30 -3.49 -26.76
C PHE A 106 -38.15 -2.22 -26.85
N LEU A 107 -38.87 -2.15 -27.99
CA LEU A 107 -40.04 -1.31 -28.30
C LEU A 107 -39.79 0.15 -28.70
N ARG A 108 -39.62 0.38 -30.02
CA ARG A 108 -40.51 1.25 -30.81
C ARG A 108 -40.50 0.82 -32.29
N ARG A 109 -41.57 0.17 -32.74
CA ARG A 109 -42.09 0.30 -34.10
C ARG A 109 -43.62 0.43 -33.96
N GLN A 110 -44.11 1.64 -34.16
CA GLN A 110 -45.40 1.89 -34.80
C GLN A 110 -45.05 2.52 -36.15
#